data_AF-A0A6M8W4R8-F1
#
_entry.id   AF-A0A6M8W4R8-F1
#
_cell.length_a   1.000
_cell.length_b   1.000
_cell.length_c   1.000
_cell.angle_alpha   90.00
_cell.angle_beta   90.00
_cell.angle_gamma   90.00
#
_symmetry.space_group_name_H-M   'P 1'
#
loop_
_entity.id
_entity.type
_entity.pdbx_description
1 polymer ?
#
loop_
_entity_poly.entity_id
_entity_poly.type
_entity_poly.pdbx_seq_one_letter_code
_entity_poly.pdbx_strand_id
1 'polypeptide(L)'
;MPWIFRTAWEAQGGVLEDGASGEPSETEKIEIVRRYYDRMREYRNELSAMHRLRAKISWLGKGINGSHCRPLKDGIRTATCAEEVYAALDGWLERAAGDLQPDAAAVS
;
A
#
# COMPACT_ATOMS: atom_id res chain seq x y z
N MET A 1 -4.26 9.55 -3.71
CA MET A 1 -4.54 8.15 -4.02
C MET A 1 -4.44 7.91 -5.52
N PRO A 2 -3.64 6.94 -5.99
CA PRO A 2 -3.55 6.59 -7.42
C PRO A 2 -4.84 6.01 -8.02
N TRP A 3 -5.70 5.39 -7.21
CA TRP A 3 -6.94 4.73 -7.67
C TRP A 3 -8.14 5.66 -7.87
N ILE A 4 -7.99 6.97 -7.60
CA ILE A 4 -9.11 7.92 -7.68
C ILE A 4 -9.75 7.95 -9.07
N PHE A 5 -8.99 7.71 -10.13
CA PHE A 5 -9.51 7.65 -11.50
C PHE A 5 -10.42 6.43 -11.72
N ARG A 6 -10.04 5.27 -11.17
CA ARG A 6 -10.87 4.05 -11.21
C ARG A 6 -12.17 4.29 -10.44
N THR A 7 -12.08 4.81 -9.22
CA THR A 7 -13.26 5.13 -8.40
C THR A 7 -14.19 6.12 -9.10
N ALA A 8 -13.64 7.18 -9.70
CA ALA A 8 -14.45 8.17 -10.44
C ALA A 8 -15.14 7.56 -11.67
N TRP A 9 -14.46 6.67 -12.38
CA TRP A 9 -15.01 5.95 -13.52
C TRP A 9 -16.15 5.01 -13.12
N GLU A 10 -15.94 4.20 -12.08
CA GLU A 10 -16.95 3.27 -11.57
C GLU A 10 -18.19 4.01 -11.05
N ALA A 11 -18.00 5.16 -10.39
CA ALA A 11 -19.08 6.04 -9.95
C ALA A 11 -19.87 6.64 -11.12
N GLN A 12 -19.20 7.04 -12.21
CA GLN A 12 -19.88 7.53 -13.41
C GLN A 12 -20.68 6.44 -14.13
N GLY A 13 -20.17 5.21 -14.14
CA GLY A 13 -20.78 4.07 -14.83
C GLY A 13 -21.95 3.41 -14.10
N GLY A 14 -22.27 3.83 -12.87
CA GLY A 14 -23.29 3.16 -12.03
C GLY A 14 -22.92 1.73 -11.64
N VAL A 15 -21.63 1.39 -11.67
CA VAL A 15 -21.10 0.05 -11.35
C VAL A 15 -20.91 -0.13 -9.85
N LEU A 16 -20.78 0.97 -9.11
CA LEU A 16 -20.79 0.94 -7.65
C LEU A 16 -22.23 0.80 -7.17
N GLU A 17 -22.53 -0.26 -6.43
CA GLU A 17 -23.74 -0.33 -5.60
C GLU A 17 -23.79 0.87 -4.66
N ASP A 18 -24.99 1.32 -4.29
CA ASP A 18 -25.16 2.41 -3.33
C ASP A 18 -24.39 2.11 -2.04
N GLY A 19 -23.33 2.89 -1.77
CA GLY A 19 -22.46 2.73 -0.61
C GLY A 19 -21.21 1.88 -0.81
N ALA A 20 -20.98 1.26 -1.97
CA ALA A 20 -19.74 0.54 -2.27
C ALA A 20 -18.58 1.52 -2.54
N SER A 21 -17.47 1.35 -1.80
CA SER A 21 -16.25 2.11 -2.03
C SER A 21 -15.41 1.44 -3.12
N GLY A 22 -15.19 2.09 -4.27
CA GLY A 22 -14.22 1.68 -5.30
C GLY A 22 -12.75 1.79 -4.85
N GLU A 23 -12.52 1.82 -3.53
CA GLU A 23 -11.22 1.88 -2.90
C GLU A 23 -10.59 0.48 -2.88
N PRO A 24 -9.33 0.34 -3.32
CA PRO A 24 -8.64 -0.94 -3.24
C PRO A 24 -8.54 -1.45 -1.80
N SER A 25 -8.53 -2.76 -1.66
CA SER A 25 -8.13 -3.45 -0.45
C SER A 25 -6.75 -3.00 0.03
N GLU A 26 -6.42 -3.26 1.29
CA GLU A 26 -5.12 -2.91 1.84
C GLU A 26 -3.97 -3.55 1.04
N THR A 27 -4.08 -4.85 0.73
CA THR A 27 -3.11 -5.57 -0.09
C THR A 27 -2.92 -4.92 -1.45
N GLU A 28 -4.01 -4.56 -2.14
CA GLU A 28 -3.92 -3.84 -3.42
C GLU A 28 -3.25 -2.48 -3.28
N LYS A 29 -3.47 -1.75 -2.18
CA LYS A 29 -2.79 -0.48 -1.92
C LYS A 29 -1.28 -0.69 -1.76
N ILE A 30 -0.85 -1.74 -1.06
CA ILE A 30 0.57 -2.08 -0.93
C ILE A 30 1.16 -2.48 -2.28
N GLU A 31 0.45 -3.28 -3.06
CA GLU A 31 0.84 -3.64 -4.43
C GLU A 31 0.99 -2.43 -5.35
N ILE A 32 0.13 -1.42 -5.21
CA ILE A 32 0.26 -0.14 -5.92
C ILE A 32 1.56 0.57 -5.52
N VAL A 33 1.92 0.58 -4.24
CA VAL A 33 3.19 1.16 -3.76
C VAL A 33 4.39 0.39 -4.32
N ARG A 34 4.35 -0.95 -4.29
CA ARG A 34 5.36 -1.84 -4.85
C ARG A 34 5.58 -1.56 -6.34
N ARG A 35 4.50 -1.60 -7.15
CA ARG A 35 4.56 -1.31 -8.59
C ARG A 35 5.06 0.08 -8.91
N TYR A 36 4.67 1.09 -8.12
CA TYR A 36 5.22 2.43 -8.27
C TYR A 36 6.74 2.44 -8.08
N TYR A 37 7.24 1.77 -7.05
CA TYR A 37 8.67 1.68 -6.78
C TYR A 37 9.42 0.93 -7.89
N ASP A 38 8.89 -0.21 -8.33
CA ASP A 38 9.49 -1.01 -9.41
C ASP A 38 9.62 -0.22 -10.72
N ARG A 39 8.56 0.50 -11.11
CA ARG A 39 8.59 1.39 -12.28
C ARG A 39 9.62 2.51 -12.14
N MET A 40 9.77 3.06 -10.94
CA MET A 40 10.75 4.10 -10.69
C MET A 40 12.18 3.57 -10.81
N ARG A 41 12.44 2.32 -10.40
CA ARG A 41 13.74 1.67 -10.56
C ARG A 41 14.02 1.36 -12.03
N GLU A 42 13.03 0.81 -12.75
CA GLU A 42 13.12 0.46 -14.17
C GLU A 42 13.55 1.65 -15.04
N TYR A 43 12.94 2.82 -14.84
CA TYR A 43 13.12 3.96 -15.76
C TYR A 43 14.05 5.07 -15.27
N ARG A 44 14.57 5.04 -14.04
CA ARG A 44 15.46 6.10 -13.54
C ARG A 44 16.76 5.56 -12.97
N ASN A 45 16.68 4.89 -11.84
CA ASN A 45 17.72 4.22 -11.06
C ASN A 45 17.26 4.13 -9.60
N GLU A 46 17.95 3.33 -8.79
CA GLU A 46 17.57 3.03 -7.41
C GLU A 46 17.55 4.26 -6.49
N LEU A 47 18.62 5.06 -6.47
CA LEU A 47 18.70 6.25 -5.61
C LEU A 47 17.55 7.23 -5.88
N SER A 48 17.26 7.46 -7.16
CA SER A 48 16.14 8.32 -7.58
C SER A 48 14.78 7.72 -7.21
N ALA A 49 14.63 6.39 -7.33
CA ALA A 49 13.41 5.69 -6.97
C ALA A 49 13.12 5.80 -5.47
N MET A 50 14.13 5.55 -4.64
CA MET A 50 14.02 5.65 -3.18
C MET A 50 13.70 7.08 -2.74
N HIS A 51 14.43 8.08 -3.24
CA HIS A 51 14.16 9.49 -2.92
C HIS A 51 12.69 9.86 -3.22
N ARG A 52 12.17 9.44 -4.38
CA ARG A 52 10.79 9.71 -4.78
C ARG A 52 9.76 8.92 -3.96
N LEU A 53 10.06 7.67 -3.60
CA LEU A 53 9.19 6.87 -2.75
C LEU A 53 9.08 7.49 -1.35
N ARG A 54 10.21 7.83 -0.71
CA ARG A 54 10.25 8.47 0.61
C ARG A 54 9.45 9.78 0.64
N ALA A 55 9.55 10.59 -0.40
CA ALA A 55 8.78 11.83 -0.52
C ALA A 55 7.26 11.58 -0.65
N LYS A 56 6.86 10.46 -1.27
CA LYS A 56 5.44 10.15 -1.53
C LYS A 56 4.79 9.25 -0.48
N ILE A 57 5.54 8.55 0.36
CA ILE A 57 4.98 7.51 1.24
C ILE A 57 3.96 8.05 2.24
N SER A 58 4.12 9.29 2.70
CA SER A 58 3.12 9.96 3.56
C SER A 58 1.75 10.08 2.88
N TRP A 59 1.73 10.28 1.55
CA TRP A 59 0.51 10.41 0.77
C TRP A 59 0.00 9.06 0.28
N LEU A 60 0.89 8.16 -0.15
CA LEU A 60 0.54 6.80 -0.58
C LEU A 60 0.02 5.95 0.58
N GLY A 61 0.51 6.19 1.79
CA GLY A 61 0.04 5.52 3.01
C GLY A 61 -1.21 6.14 3.64
N LYS A 62 -1.93 7.03 2.95
CA LYS A 62 -3.29 7.37 3.35
C LYS A 62 -4.19 6.16 3.08
N GLY A 63 -5.17 5.89 3.95
CA GLY A 63 -6.14 4.81 3.73
C GLY A 63 -5.60 3.37 3.84
N ILE A 64 -4.29 3.17 4.05
CA ILE A 64 -3.70 1.87 4.46
C ILE A 64 -3.92 1.73 5.97
N ASN A 65 -4.66 0.70 6.39
CA ASN A 65 -5.13 0.45 7.76
C ASN A 65 -5.69 1.72 8.43
N GLY A 66 -6.67 2.39 7.81
CA GLY A 66 -7.20 3.65 8.35
C GLY A 66 -6.16 4.78 8.47
N SER A 67 -5.04 4.70 7.73
CA SER A 67 -3.84 5.53 7.85
C SER A 67 -2.90 5.21 9.02
N HIS A 68 -3.16 4.14 9.79
CA HIS A 68 -2.33 3.63 10.89
C HIS A 68 -1.15 2.75 10.43
N CYS A 69 -0.58 3.04 9.27
CA CYS A 69 0.59 2.34 8.73
C CYS A 69 1.94 3.00 9.06
N ARG A 70 2.10 3.50 10.29
CA ARG A 70 3.35 4.15 10.72
C ARG A 70 4.57 3.22 10.57
N PRO A 71 4.55 1.95 11.02
CA PRO A 71 5.69 1.04 10.86
C PRO A 71 6.15 0.90 9.40
N LEU A 72 5.20 0.78 8.46
CA LEU A 72 5.48 0.74 7.02
C LEU A 72 6.12 2.05 6.53
N LYS A 73 5.53 3.20 6.89
CA LYS A 73 6.03 4.52 6.48
C LYS A 73 7.45 4.76 6.98
N ASP A 74 7.72 4.38 8.23
CA ASP A 74 9.04 4.57 8.84
C ASP A 74 10.06 3.61 8.23
N GLY A 75 9.73 2.33 8.02
CA GLY A 75 10.58 1.37 7.32
C GLY A 75 11.00 1.84 5.91
N ILE A 76 10.07 2.41 5.14
CA ILE A 76 10.38 2.98 3.81
C ILE A 76 11.25 4.23 3.91
N ARG A 77 11.06 5.08 4.93
CA ARG A 77 11.87 6.30 5.12
C ARG A 77 13.31 5.98 5.48
N THR A 78 13.52 4.94 6.28
CA THR A 78 14.86 4.56 6.76
C THR A 78 15.57 3.58 5.86
N ALA A 79 14.87 2.90 4.95
CA ALA A 79 15.47 1.96 4.00
C ALA A 79 16.65 2.60 3.25
N THR A 80 17.76 1.88 3.09
CA THR A 80 19.02 2.32 2.48
C THR A 80 19.31 1.65 1.13
N CYS A 81 18.66 0.52 0.87
CA CYS A 81 18.67 -0.20 -0.40
C CYS A 81 17.25 -0.66 -0.80
N ALA A 82 17.11 -1.25 -1.99
CA ALA A 82 15.83 -1.75 -2.48
C ALA A 82 15.28 -2.92 -1.65
N GLU A 83 16.14 -3.78 -1.17
CA GLU A 83 15.83 -4.97 -0.37
C GLU A 83 15.12 -4.57 0.93
N GLU A 84 15.57 -3.50 1.58
CA GLU A 84 14.92 -2.96 2.77
C GLU A 84 13.54 -2.35 2.46
N VAL A 85 13.35 -1.77 1.26
CA VAL A 85 12.04 -1.31 0.81
C VAL A 85 11.09 -2.49 0.64
N TYR A 86 11.52 -3.55 -0.04
CA TYR A 86 10.71 -4.75 -0.23
C TYR A 86 10.40 -5.43 1.11
N ALA A 87 11.39 -5.57 2.00
CA ALA A 87 11.18 -6.12 3.34
C ALA A 87 10.15 -5.33 4.16
N ALA A 88 10.13 -4.00 4.04
CA ALA A 88 9.13 -3.17 4.71
C ALA A 88 7.69 -3.40 4.17
N LEU A 89 7.55 -3.61 2.85
CA LEU A 89 6.27 -3.92 2.21
C LEU A 89 5.80 -5.34 2.57
N ASP A 90 6.69 -6.32 2.47
CA ASP A 90 6.40 -7.74 2.71
C ASP A 90 6.07 -7.98 4.19
N GLY A 91 6.88 -7.43 5.09
CA GLY A 91 6.60 -7.50 6.53
C GLY A 91 5.30 -6.77 6.93
N TRP A 92 4.81 -5.81 6.12
CA TRP A 92 3.48 -5.25 6.33
C TRP A 92 2.37 -6.20 5.90
N LEU A 93 2.51 -6.82 4.73
CA LEU A 93 1.55 -7.81 4.23
C LEU A 93 1.45 -9.03 5.16
N GLU A 94 2.57 -9.51 5.69
CA GLU A 94 2.61 -10.61 6.66
C GLU A 94 1.86 -10.26 7.95
N ARG A 95 2.06 -9.04 8.48
CA ARG A 95 1.32 -8.56 9.66
C ARG A 95 -0.17 -8.44 9.37
N ALA A 96 -0.55 -7.86 8.23
CA ALA A 96 -1.96 -7.75 7.85
C ALA A 96 -2.63 -9.13 7.70
N ALA A 97 -1.90 -10.13 7.21
CA ALA A 97 -2.37 -11.51 7.15
C ALA A 97 -2.50 -12.15 8.54
N GLY A 98 -1.54 -11.90 9.45
CA GLY A 98 -1.58 -12.38 10.83
C GLY A 98 -2.65 -11.72 11.70
N ASP A 99 -2.91 -10.43 11.50
CA ASP A 99 -3.96 -9.66 12.19
C ASP A 99 -5.37 -10.07 11.75
N LEU A 100 -5.52 -10.68 10.57
CA LEU A 100 -6.75 -11.31 10.10
C LEU A 100 -7.05 -12.65 10.78
N GLN A 101 -6.12 -13.14 11.62
CA GLN A 101 -6.25 -14.42 12.32
C GLN A 101 -6.36 -14.27 13.84
N PRO A 102 -7.49 -13.74 14.38
CA PRO A 102 -7.85 -13.99 15.76
C PRO A 102 -9.35 -14.30 15.93
N ASP A 103 -9.83 -15.48 15.48
CA ASP A 103 -11.04 -16.11 16.07
C ASP A 103 -11.23 -17.61 15.69
N ALA A 104 -10.16 -18.42 15.71
CA ALA A 104 -10.27 -19.87 15.50
C ALA A 104 -9.89 -20.70 16.74
N ALA A 105 -9.82 -20.07 17.92
CA ALA A 105 -9.36 -20.70 19.15
C ALA A 105 -10.28 -20.43 20.36
N ALA A 106 -11.58 -20.28 20.14
CA ALA A 106 -12.56 -20.13 21.21
C ALA A 106 -13.77 -21.06 21.05
N VAL A 107 -13.56 -22.35 20.78
CA VAL A 107 -14.51 -23.40 21.16
C VAL A 107 -13.77 -24.69 21.50
N SER A 108 -13.59 -24.97 22.78
CA SER A 108 -13.50 -26.33 23.36
C SER A 108 -13.91 -26.27 24.82
#